data_AF-R7D7E3-F1
#
_entry.id   AF-R7D7E3-F1
#
_cell.length_a   1.000
_cell.length_b   1.000
_cell.length_c   1.000
_cell.angle_alpha   90.00
_cell.angle_beta   90.00
_cell.angle_gamma   90.00
#
_symmetry.space_group_name_H-M   'P 1'
#
loop_
_entity.id
_entity.type
_entity.pdbx_description
1 polymer ?
#
loop_
_entity_poly.entity_id
_entity_poly.type
_entity_poly.pdbx_seq_one_letter_code
_entity_poly.pdbx_strand_id
1 'polypeptide(L)'
;MDSTETKKLIGARIAIARKANGFNQDQLAEAVGVHKQTISRWESGKRAPNGEEVRLIVETLNCSADFILGLTDTLKIGGGND
;
A
#
# COMPACT_ATOMS: atom_id res chain seq x y z
N MET A 1 14.79 -3.05 15.77
CA MET A 1 13.56 -3.21 14.97
C MET A 1 13.93 -4.07 13.78
N ASP A 2 13.52 -5.33 13.79
CA ASP A 2 13.81 -6.27 12.72
C ASP A 2 13.17 -5.80 11.41
N SER A 3 13.95 -5.77 10.33
CA SER A 3 13.47 -5.35 9.01
C SER A 3 12.27 -6.15 8.50
N THR A 4 11.97 -7.30 9.11
CA THR A 4 10.81 -8.14 8.79
C THR A 4 9.50 -7.60 9.37
N GLU A 5 9.53 -7.03 10.57
CA GLU A 5 8.33 -6.46 11.22
C GLU A 5 7.84 -5.22 10.45
N THR A 6 8.77 -4.36 10.02
CA THR A 6 8.44 -3.19 9.19
C THR A 6 7.76 -3.57 7.88
N LYS A 7 8.21 -4.65 7.21
CA LYS A 7 7.58 -5.13 5.96
C LYS A 7 6.15 -5.61 6.18
N LYS A 8 5.90 -6.33 7.28
CA LYS A 8 4.55 -6.77 7.66
C LYS A 8 3.65 -5.58 7.96
N LEU A 9 4.15 -4.57 8.68
CA LEU A 9 3.39 -3.36 8.98
C LEU A 9 2.98 -2.63 7.70
N ILE A 10 3.93 -2.39 6.79
CA ILE A 10 3.68 -1.77 5.48
C ILE A 10 2.62 -2.56 4.71
N GLY A 11 2.78 -3.88 4.65
CA GLY A 11 1.83 -4.79 4.02
C GLY A 11 0.41 -4.67 4.57
N ALA A 12 0.26 -4.71 5.89
CA ALA A 12 -1.02 -4.56 6.56
C ALA A 12 -1.67 -3.20 6.25
N ARG A 13 -0.89 -2.13 6.20
CA ARG A 13 -1.38 -0.78 5.88
C ARG A 13 -1.84 -0.64 4.44
N ILE A 14 -1.14 -1.26 3.47
CA ILE A 14 -1.61 -1.36 2.08
C ILE A 14 -2.97 -2.07 2.03
N ALA A 15 -3.12 -3.18 2.76
CA ALA A 15 -4.39 -3.91 2.82
C ALA A 15 -5.53 -3.05 3.39
N ILE A 16 -5.25 -2.25 4.44
CA ILE A 16 -6.20 -1.33 5.05
C ILE A 16 -6.60 -0.23 4.06
N ALA A 17 -5.63 0.46 3.45
CA ALA A 17 -5.88 1.52 2.48
C ALA A 17 -6.65 1.02 1.24
N ARG A 18 -6.31 -0.18 0.76
CA ARG A 18 -6.99 -0.85 -0.35
C ARG A 18 -8.46 -1.12 -0.01
N LYS A 19 -8.73 -1.70 1.16
CA LYS A 19 -10.10 -1.96 1.64
C LYS A 19 -10.88 -0.68 1.88
N ALA A 20 -10.24 0.36 2.42
CA ALA A 20 -10.87 1.67 2.67
C ALA A 20 -11.34 2.35 1.37
N ASN A 21 -10.62 2.14 0.25
CA ASN A 21 -11.02 2.61 -1.07
C ASN A 21 -11.96 1.65 -1.82
N GLY A 22 -12.34 0.51 -1.22
CA GLY A 22 -13.21 -0.48 -1.87
C GLY A 22 -12.53 -1.30 -2.98
N PHE A 23 -11.20 -1.29 -3.06
CA PHE A 23 -10.46 -2.07 -4.06
C PHE A 23 -10.28 -3.53 -3.64
N ASN A 24 -10.39 -4.44 -4.60
CA ASN A 24 -9.93 -5.82 -4.46
C ASN A 24 -8.45 -5.96 -4.85
N GLN A 25 -7.81 -7.08 -4.47
CA GLN A 25 -6.40 -7.33 -4.80
C GLN A 25 -6.13 -7.28 -6.31
N ASP A 26 -7.02 -7.85 -7.12
CA ASP A 26 -6.93 -7.81 -8.58
C ASP A 26 -7.05 -6.38 -9.13
N GLN A 27 -8.00 -5.58 -8.62
CA GLN A 27 -8.17 -4.20 -9.06
C GLN A 27 -6.96 -3.32 -8.73
N LEU A 28 -6.40 -3.47 -7.52
CA LEU A 28 -5.18 -2.76 -7.15
C LEU A 28 -3.99 -3.24 -8.01
N ALA A 29 -3.91 -4.53 -8.28
CA ALA A 29 -2.86 -5.09 -9.12
C ALA A 29 -2.92 -4.51 -10.55
N GLU A 30 -4.12 -4.45 -11.13
CA GLU A 30 -4.35 -3.89 -12.46
C GLU A 30 -4.04 -2.40 -12.52
N ALA A 31 -4.47 -1.62 -11.51
CA ALA A 31 -4.21 -0.18 -11.43
C ALA A 31 -2.73 0.17 -11.23
N VAL A 32 -2.00 -0.63 -10.44
CA VAL A 32 -0.56 -0.46 -10.23
C VAL A 32 0.27 -1.08 -11.37
N GLY A 33 -0.34 -1.92 -12.22
CA GLY A 33 0.36 -2.61 -13.31
C GLY A 33 1.21 -3.80 -12.86
N VAL A 34 0.83 -4.45 -11.75
CA VAL A 34 1.51 -5.62 -11.19
C VAL A 34 0.61 -6.85 -11.19
N HIS A 35 1.20 -8.01 -10.91
CA HIS A 35 0.43 -9.24 -10.75
C HIS A 35 -0.26 -9.29 -9.38
N LYS A 36 -1.47 -9.87 -9.30
CA LYS A 36 -2.21 -10.08 -8.02
C LYS A 36 -1.34 -10.71 -6.93
N GLN A 37 -0.48 -11.66 -7.32
CA GLN A 37 0.41 -12.34 -6.38
C GLN A 37 1.42 -11.37 -5.73
N THR A 38 1.82 -10.32 -6.43
CA THR A 38 2.68 -9.25 -5.91
C THR A 38 1.99 -8.50 -4.78
N ILE A 39 0.71 -8.13 -4.96
CA ILE A 39 -0.11 -7.49 -3.91
C ILE A 39 -0.19 -8.39 -2.67
N SER A 40 -0.50 -9.68 -2.86
CA SER A 40 -0.57 -10.64 -1.75
C SER A 40 0.76 -10.79 -1.00
N ARG A 41 1.90 -10.74 -1.71
CA ARG A 41 3.24 -10.77 -1.08
C ARG A 41 3.52 -9.52 -0.27
N TRP A 42 3.06 -8.35 -0.74
CA TRP A 42 3.14 -7.11 0.03
C TRP A 42 2.30 -7.19 1.28
N GLU A 43 1.01 -7.51 1.15
CA GLU A 43 0.08 -7.59 2.28
C GLU A 43 0.50 -8.61 3.35
N SER A 44 1.19 -9.69 2.94
CA SER A 44 1.72 -10.71 3.86
C SER A 44 3.07 -10.33 4.50
N GLY A 45 3.67 -9.20 4.12
CA GLY A 45 5.01 -8.79 4.56
C GLY A 45 6.16 -9.65 4.03
N LYS A 46 5.90 -10.54 3.05
CA LYS A 46 6.93 -11.36 2.39
C LYS A 46 7.87 -10.50 1.55
N ARG A 47 7.35 -9.42 0.98
CA ARG A 47 8.08 -8.45 0.17
C ARG A 47 7.57 -7.05 0.50
N ALA A 48 8.42 -6.04 0.53
CA ALA A 48 7.97 -4.66 0.54
C ALA A 48 7.82 -4.14 -0.90
N PRO A 49 6.86 -3.23 -1.16
CA PRO A 49 6.87 -2.45 -2.39
C PRO A 49 8.16 -1.62 -2.49
N ASN A 50 8.64 -1.37 -3.71
CA ASN A 50 9.73 -0.44 -3.97
C ASN A 50 9.19 1.00 -4.00
N GLY A 51 10.08 2.00 -4.04
CA GLY A 51 9.67 3.41 -4.08
C GLY A 51 8.70 3.75 -5.22
N GLU A 52 8.91 3.19 -6.42
CA GLU A 52 7.99 3.36 -7.56
C GLU A 52 6.62 2.73 -7.31
N GLU A 53 6.61 1.50 -6.78
CA GLU A 53 5.37 0.78 -6.42
C GLU A 53 4.59 1.52 -5.33
N VAL A 54 5.29 2.04 -4.30
CA VAL A 54 4.67 2.86 -3.26
C VAL A 54 4.02 4.08 -3.90
N ARG A 55 4.73 4.79 -4.78
CA ARG A 55 4.17 5.94 -5.49
C ARG A 55 2.90 5.57 -6.26
N LEU A 56 2.90 4.48 -7.02
CA LEU A 56 1.73 4.01 -7.77
C LEU A 56 0.57 3.64 -6.85
N ILE A 57 0.83 2.96 -5.73
CA ILE A 57 -0.19 2.60 -4.74
C ILE A 57 -0.80 3.86 -4.13
N VAL A 58 0.03 4.85 -3.79
CA VAL A 58 -0.36 6.11 -3.16
C VAL A 58 -1.20 6.96 -4.13
N GLU A 59 -0.81 7.04 -5.41
CA GLU A 59 -1.62 7.64 -6.48
C GLU A 59 -2.94 6.88 -6.70
N THR A 60 -2.91 5.55 -6.79
CA THR A 60 -4.10 4.72 -7.06
C THR A 60 -5.11 4.76 -5.92
N LEU A 61 -4.63 4.64 -4.68
CA LEU A 61 -5.46 4.59 -3.48
C LEU A 61 -5.73 5.98 -2.90
N ASN A 62 -5.25 7.03 -3.56
CA ASN A 62 -5.33 8.43 -3.12
C ASN A 62 -4.96 8.60 -1.63
N CYS A 63 -3.95 7.84 -1.17
CA CYS A 63 -3.56 7.78 0.24
C CYS A 63 -2.22 8.49 0.48
N SER A 64 -1.73 8.58 1.73
CA SER A 64 -0.41 9.15 2.02
C SER A 64 0.68 8.08 2.07
N ALA A 65 1.83 8.35 1.44
CA ALA A 65 3.01 7.48 1.51
C ALA A 65 3.47 7.26 2.96
N ASP A 66 3.36 8.28 3.82
CA ASP A 66 3.66 8.19 5.24
C ASP A 66 2.83 7.12 5.96
N PHE A 67 1.56 6.97 5.57
CA PHE A 67 0.71 5.94 6.13
C PHE A 67 1.22 4.58 5.69
N ILE A 68 1.43 4.38 4.39
CA ILE A 68 1.94 3.10 3.86
C ILE A 68 3.28 2.71 4.48
N LEU A 69 4.20 3.67 4.65
CA LEU A 69 5.56 3.44 5.15
C LEU A 69 5.66 3.22 6.66
N GLY A 70 4.58 3.39 7.43
CA GLY A 70 4.66 3.26 8.89
C GLY A 70 4.96 4.56 9.64
N LEU A 71 5.07 5.69 8.93
CA LEU A 71 5.51 6.98 9.51
C LEU A 71 4.35 7.72 10.21
N THR A 72 3.10 7.46 9.84
CA THR A 72 1.91 8.02 10.50
C THR A 72 0.80 6.99 10.64
N ASP A 73 0.11 6.94 11.78
CA ASP A 73 -1.07 6.07 11.96
C ASP A 73 -2.35 6.66 11.37
N THR A 74 -2.29 7.91 10.88
CA THR A 74 -3.45 8.56 10.28
C THR A 74 -3.56 8.19 8.81
N LEU A 75 -4.58 7.41 8.45
CA LEU A 75 -4.94 7.19 7.05
C LEU A 75 -5.53 8.50 6.49
N LYS A 76 -4.70 9.28 5.81
CA LYS A 76 -5.19 10.36 4.95
C LYS A 76 -5.50 9.80 3.57
N ILE A 77 -6.79 9.65 3.29
CA ILE A 77 -7.32 9.46 1.94
C ILE A 77 -7.75 10.84 1.44
N GLY A 78 -6.90 11.43 0.60
CA GLY A 78 -7.01 12.83 0.21
C GLY A 78 -7.42 12.96 -1.25
N GLY A 79 -8.72 13.11 -1.52
CA GLY A 79 -9.16 13.85 -2.71
C GLY A 79 -8.88 15.33 -2.46
N GLY A 80 -7.76 15.85 -2.94
CA GLY A 80 -7.38 17.24 -2.71
C GLY A 80 -6.04 17.60 -3.32
N ASN A 81 -6.11 18.23 -4.48
CA ASN A 81 -5.08 19.00 -5.18
C ASN A 81 -4.23 19.83 -4.20
N ASP A 82 -2.91 19.63 -4.21
CA ASP A 82 -1.94 20.70 -3.90
C ASP A 82 -1.36 21.17 -5.24
#